data_AF-A0A1Q6A555-F1
#
_entry.id   AF-A0A1Q6A555-F1
#
_cell.length_a   1.000
_cell.length_b   1.000
_cell.length_c   1.000
_cell.angle_alpha   90.00
_cell.angle_beta   90.00
_cell.angle_gamma   90.00
#
_symmetry.space_group_name_H-M   'P 1'
#
loop_
_entity.id
_entity.type
_entity.pdbx_description
1 polymer ?
#
loop_
_entity_poly.entity_id
_entity_poly.type
_entity_poly.pdbx_seq_one_letter_code
_entity_poly.pdbx_strand_id
1 'polypeptide(L)'
;MITHYQQYEIEVIDDEGYVLNSTDNKNHYQNVIHDPADVYQPSAKHGIRVKEHEVEISSVVIYASGGITRINARSPLIKDDIIFICCTNSVYALQVPSLDLIWKNNLDLATCFCIYEFDGDLLIHGETQISRIAFNGDIKWTFSGRDIFLTLDEKPPIEFSDNKIILRDFLGYEYHLDADGRLINDNYTQVN
;
A
#
# COMPACT_ATOMS: atom_id res chain seq x y z
N MET A 1 -6.01 -11.35 7.35
CA MET A 1 -5.64 -10.58 8.56
C MET A 1 -6.90 -9.91 9.10
N ILE A 2 -7.04 -9.79 10.41
CA ILE A 2 -8.20 -9.14 11.04
C ILE A 2 -7.71 -7.98 11.89
N THR A 3 -8.39 -6.84 11.81
CA THR A 3 -8.19 -5.67 12.68
C THR A 3 -9.53 -5.17 13.19
N HIS A 4 -9.52 -4.39 14.26
CA HIS A 4 -10.72 -3.83 14.87
C HIS A 4 -10.66 -2.30 14.81
N TYR A 5 -11.77 -1.67 14.45
CA TYR A 5 -11.89 -0.22 14.42
C TYR A 5 -13.29 0.19 14.87
N GLN A 6 -13.37 0.94 15.97
CA GLN A 6 -14.63 1.24 16.66
C GLN A 6 -15.44 -0.05 16.95
N GLN A 7 -16.67 -0.16 16.48
CA GLN A 7 -17.50 -1.37 16.59
C GLN A 7 -17.33 -2.37 15.44
N TYR A 8 -16.42 -2.11 14.50
CA TYR A 8 -16.24 -2.91 13.31
C TYR A 8 -15.07 -3.89 13.44
N GLU A 9 -15.30 -5.14 13.01
CA GLU A 9 -14.25 -6.09 12.66
C GLU A 9 -13.97 -5.95 11.16
N ILE A 10 -12.71 -5.73 10.79
CA ILE A 10 -12.29 -5.56 9.40
C ILE A 10 -11.32 -6.68 9.04
N GLU A 11 -11.74 -7.53 8.11
CA GLU A 11 -10.94 -8.62 7.57
C GLU A 11 -10.36 -8.22 6.21
N VAL A 12 -9.05 -8.40 6.05
CA VAL A 12 -8.34 -8.21 4.78
C VAL A 12 -7.74 -9.54 4.32
N ILE A 13 -8.04 -9.94 3.09
CA ILE A 13 -7.80 -11.27 2.52
C ILE A 13 -6.95 -11.14 1.26
N ASP A 14 -5.87 -11.93 1.16
CA ASP A 14 -5.12 -12.09 -0.10
C ASP A 14 -5.83 -13.19 -0.88
N ASP A 15 -6.68 -12.79 -1.83
CA ASP A 15 -7.61 -13.67 -2.53
C ASP A 15 -7.12 -13.97 -3.95
N GLU A 16 -5.92 -14.51 -4.05
CA GLU A 16 -5.26 -14.82 -5.31
C GLU A 16 -6.15 -15.60 -6.29
N GLY A 17 -6.99 -16.49 -5.74
CA GLY A 17 -7.87 -17.39 -6.48
C GLY A 17 -9.20 -16.76 -6.94
N TYR A 18 -9.49 -15.51 -6.56
CA TYR A 18 -10.69 -14.83 -7.02
C TYR A 18 -10.66 -14.60 -8.55
N VAL A 19 -11.76 -14.90 -9.23
CA VAL A 19 -11.94 -14.68 -10.66
C VAL A 19 -13.15 -13.79 -10.89
N LEU A 20 -12.97 -12.71 -11.64
CA LEU A 20 -14.03 -11.76 -11.92
C LEU A 20 -15.26 -12.45 -12.54
N ASN A 21 -16.46 -12.18 -12.00
CA ASN A 21 -17.75 -12.74 -12.44
C ASN A 21 -17.88 -14.27 -12.37
N SER A 22 -16.95 -14.98 -11.72
CA SER A 22 -17.07 -16.42 -11.51
C SER A 22 -18.02 -16.74 -10.36
N THR A 23 -18.94 -17.68 -10.60
CA THR A 23 -19.79 -18.26 -9.55
C THR A 23 -19.03 -19.26 -8.67
N ASP A 24 -17.88 -19.74 -9.12
CA ASP A 24 -17.09 -20.79 -8.45
C ASP A 24 -16.08 -20.21 -7.46
N ASN A 25 -16.10 -18.88 -7.24
CA ASN A 25 -15.23 -18.24 -6.27
C ASN A 25 -15.51 -18.73 -4.85
N LYS A 26 -14.44 -19.00 -4.08
CA LYS A 26 -14.56 -19.36 -2.65
C LYS A 26 -15.11 -18.21 -1.81
N ASN A 27 -14.75 -16.98 -2.18
CA ASN A 27 -15.22 -15.77 -1.55
C ASN A 27 -16.09 -14.98 -2.52
N HIS A 28 -17.19 -14.44 -2.01
CA HIS A 28 -18.00 -13.47 -2.71
C HIS A 28 -17.89 -12.12 -1.99
N TYR A 29 -17.98 -11.06 -2.77
CA TYR A 29 -17.89 -9.68 -2.32
C TYR A 29 -19.07 -8.91 -2.89
N GLN A 30 -19.59 -7.95 -2.14
CA GLN A 30 -20.72 -7.12 -2.59
C GLN A 30 -20.32 -6.21 -3.75
N ASN A 31 -19.08 -5.70 -3.72
CA ASN A 31 -18.52 -4.80 -4.73
C ASN A 31 -17.18 -5.30 -5.28
N VAL A 32 -16.83 -4.84 -6.48
CA VAL A 32 -15.53 -5.08 -7.11
C VAL A 32 -14.95 -3.73 -7.55
N ILE A 33 -13.72 -3.44 -7.13
CA ILE A 33 -12.94 -2.32 -7.63
C ILE A 33 -11.97 -2.87 -8.67
N HIS A 34 -12.20 -2.52 -9.93
CA HIS A 34 -11.29 -2.80 -11.03
C HIS A 34 -11.19 -1.59 -11.96
N ASP A 35 -10.13 -1.49 -12.75
CA ASP A 35 -10.06 -0.54 -13.84
C ASP A 35 -10.51 -1.24 -15.14
N PRO A 36 -11.64 -0.84 -15.75
CA PRO A 36 -12.11 -1.46 -17.00
C PRO A 36 -11.18 -1.25 -18.18
N ALA A 37 -10.29 -0.26 -18.12
CA ALA A 37 -9.27 -0.02 -19.15
C ALA A 37 -8.02 -0.88 -18.96
N ASP A 38 -7.90 -1.61 -17.85
CA ASP A 38 -6.78 -2.50 -17.59
C ASP A 38 -6.85 -3.72 -18.52
N VAL A 39 -5.87 -3.80 -19.41
CA VAL A 39 -5.74 -4.90 -20.37
C VAL A 39 -4.96 -6.09 -19.81
N TYR A 40 -4.35 -5.94 -18.63
CA TYR A 40 -3.54 -6.96 -18.01
C TYR A 40 -4.39 -7.84 -17.08
N GLN A 41 -3.93 -9.07 -16.88
CA GLN A 41 -4.50 -9.93 -15.87
C GLN A 41 -4.15 -9.38 -14.48
N PRO A 42 -5.07 -9.47 -13.51
CA PRO A 42 -4.82 -9.01 -12.14
C PRO A 42 -3.65 -9.79 -11.53
N SER A 43 -2.67 -9.07 -11.02
CA SER A 43 -1.51 -9.65 -10.34
C SER A 43 -1.71 -9.72 -8.82
N ALA A 44 -2.64 -8.93 -8.26
CA ALA A 44 -3.05 -9.02 -6.86
C ALA A 44 -4.56 -8.81 -6.72
N LYS A 45 -5.15 -9.48 -5.72
CA LYS A 45 -6.58 -9.42 -5.43
C LYS A 45 -6.77 -9.35 -3.93
N HIS A 46 -7.20 -8.20 -3.43
CA HIS A 46 -7.35 -7.99 -1.99
C HIS A 46 -8.82 -7.84 -1.63
N GLY A 47 -9.34 -8.84 -0.93
CA GLY A 47 -10.68 -8.80 -0.35
C GLY A 47 -10.68 -8.01 0.96
N ILE A 48 -11.70 -7.20 1.18
CA ILE A 48 -11.93 -6.47 2.43
C ILE A 48 -13.37 -6.72 2.83
N ARG A 49 -13.59 -7.14 4.09
CA ARG A 49 -14.91 -7.34 4.68
C ARG A 49 -15.01 -6.53 5.96
N VAL A 50 -16.13 -5.85 6.15
CA VAL A 50 -16.47 -5.17 7.41
C VAL A 50 -17.65 -5.89 8.04
N LYS A 51 -17.49 -6.27 9.30
CA LYS A 51 -18.57 -6.82 10.13
C LYS A 51 -18.89 -5.89 11.28
N GLU A 52 -20.17 -5.80 11.61
CA GLU A 52 -20.66 -5.17 12.83
C GLU A 52 -21.46 -6.24 13.60
N HIS A 53 -21.08 -6.52 14.84
CA HIS A 53 -21.69 -7.59 15.65
C HIS A 53 -21.77 -8.95 14.93
N GLU A 54 -20.65 -9.42 14.36
CA GLU A 54 -20.54 -10.68 13.58
C GLU A 54 -21.29 -10.73 12.24
N VAL A 55 -22.02 -9.68 11.87
CA VAL A 55 -22.76 -9.61 10.59
C VAL A 55 -21.93 -8.82 9.58
N GLU A 56 -21.63 -9.42 8.43
CA GLU A 56 -21.01 -8.70 7.31
C GLU A 56 -21.98 -7.62 6.80
N ILE A 57 -21.53 -6.36 6.87
CA ILE A 57 -22.31 -5.20 6.43
C ILE A 57 -21.81 -4.65 5.09
N SER A 58 -20.53 -4.87 4.77
CA SER A 58 -19.95 -4.49 3.48
C SER A 58 -18.79 -5.39 3.13
N SER A 59 -18.57 -5.59 1.82
CA SER A 59 -17.39 -6.28 1.32
C SER A 59 -17.02 -5.84 -0.08
N VAL A 60 -15.73 -5.68 -0.34
CA VAL A 60 -15.18 -5.31 -1.64
C VAL A 60 -13.96 -6.16 -1.95
N VAL A 61 -13.73 -6.44 -3.23
CA VAL A 61 -12.44 -6.96 -3.71
C VAL A 61 -11.79 -5.94 -4.63
N ILE A 62 -10.55 -5.59 -4.33
CA ILE A 62 -9.68 -4.83 -5.23
C ILE A 62 -9.06 -5.83 -6.20
N TYR A 63 -9.34 -5.67 -7.48
CA TYR A 63 -8.90 -6.54 -8.57
C TYR A 63 -8.02 -5.72 -9.51
N ALA A 64 -6.70 -5.82 -9.33
CA ALA A 64 -5.74 -4.90 -9.97
C ALA A 64 -4.52 -5.62 -10.55
N SER A 65 -3.95 -5.02 -11.60
CA SER A 65 -2.64 -5.39 -12.17
C SER A 65 -1.56 -4.36 -11.79
N GLY A 66 -0.30 -4.63 -12.16
CA GLY A 66 0.82 -3.69 -12.01
C GLY A 66 2.00 -4.23 -11.20
N GLY A 67 1.82 -5.35 -10.49
CA GLY A 67 2.84 -6.01 -9.66
C GLY A 67 2.21 -6.87 -8.56
N ILE A 68 3.01 -7.57 -7.77
CA ILE A 68 2.50 -8.43 -6.68
C ILE A 68 2.69 -7.72 -5.35
N THR A 69 1.59 -7.51 -4.64
CA THR A 69 1.59 -7.04 -3.25
C THR A 69 1.00 -8.13 -2.39
N ARG A 70 1.65 -8.42 -1.26
CA ARG A 70 1.11 -9.32 -0.23
C ARG A 70 0.58 -8.50 0.93
N ILE A 71 -0.48 -8.99 1.57
CA ILE A 71 -0.94 -8.41 2.83
C ILE A 71 0.03 -8.77 3.95
N ASN A 72 0.49 -7.74 4.64
CA ASN A 72 1.21 -7.82 5.90
C ASN A 72 0.60 -6.82 6.90
N ALA A 73 1.12 -6.79 8.13
CA ALA A 73 0.60 -5.95 9.21
C ALA A 73 0.63 -4.43 8.93
N ARG A 74 1.41 -3.98 7.94
CA ARG A 74 1.52 -2.59 7.50
C ARG A 74 0.86 -2.34 6.13
N SER A 75 0.13 -3.31 5.59
CA SER A 75 -0.56 -3.16 4.30
C SER A 75 -1.82 -2.31 4.39
N PRO A 76 -2.69 -2.47 5.42
CA PRO A 76 -3.77 -1.53 5.69
C PRO A 76 -3.43 -0.57 6.84
N LEU A 77 -3.83 0.68 6.69
CA LEU A 77 -3.87 1.68 7.75
C LEU A 77 -5.29 2.22 7.85
N ILE A 78 -5.83 2.33 9.05
CA ILE A 78 -7.18 2.89 9.27
C ILE A 78 -7.06 4.18 10.06
N LYS A 79 -7.63 5.26 9.52
CA LYS A 79 -7.63 6.57 10.15
C LYS A 79 -8.81 7.40 9.68
N ASP A 80 -9.47 8.09 10.62
CA ASP A 80 -10.59 9.00 10.34
C ASP A 80 -11.68 8.36 9.46
N ASP A 81 -12.07 7.15 9.83
CA ASP A 81 -13.05 6.32 9.10
C ASP A 81 -12.64 5.98 7.66
N ILE A 82 -11.35 5.99 7.33
CA ILE A 82 -10.82 5.60 6.02
C ILE A 82 -9.83 4.45 6.20
N ILE A 83 -9.97 3.39 5.40
CA ILE A 83 -8.94 2.36 5.24
C ILE A 83 -8.11 2.66 4.00
N PHE A 84 -6.80 2.82 4.19
CA PHE A 84 -5.80 2.91 3.14
C PHE A 84 -5.18 1.53 2.94
N ILE A 85 -5.06 1.07 1.71
CA ILE A 85 -4.49 -0.26 1.43
C ILE A 85 -3.64 -0.28 0.16
N CYS A 86 -2.47 -0.90 0.24
CA CYS A 86 -1.65 -1.20 -0.95
C CYS A 86 -2.23 -2.40 -1.71
N CYS A 87 -2.38 -2.26 -3.03
CA CYS A 87 -2.69 -3.35 -3.93
C CYS A 87 -1.99 -3.09 -5.26
N THR A 88 -1.08 -3.99 -5.64
CA THR A 88 -0.15 -3.81 -6.75
C THR A 88 0.69 -2.54 -6.55
N ASN A 89 0.86 -1.74 -7.59
CA ASN A 89 1.63 -0.51 -7.56
C ASN A 89 0.79 0.72 -7.14
N SER A 90 -0.38 0.48 -6.57
CA SER A 90 -1.34 1.52 -6.19
C SER A 90 -1.75 1.45 -4.72
N VAL A 91 -2.17 2.60 -4.17
CA VAL A 91 -2.85 2.71 -2.88
C VAL A 91 -4.29 3.13 -3.11
N TYR A 92 -5.19 2.52 -2.35
CA TYR A 92 -6.62 2.76 -2.38
C TYR A 92 -7.05 3.30 -1.02
N ALA A 93 -7.86 4.37 -1.02
CA ALA A 93 -8.54 4.88 0.15
C ALA A 93 -10.03 4.54 0.05
N LEU A 94 -10.55 3.80 1.02
CA LEU A 94 -11.94 3.37 1.06
C LEU A 94 -12.61 3.87 2.34
N GLN A 95 -13.85 4.33 2.22
CA GLN A 95 -14.65 4.76 3.37
C GLN A 95 -14.99 3.55 4.26
N VAL A 96 -14.87 3.68 5.57
CA VAL A 96 -15.38 2.73 6.57
C VAL A 96 -16.72 3.28 7.11
N PRO A 97 -17.79 2.47 7.22
CA PRO A 97 -17.84 1.04 6.91
C PRO A 97 -18.21 0.71 5.45
N SER A 98 -18.62 1.66 4.60
CA SER A 98 -19.25 1.32 3.30
C SER A 98 -18.33 0.66 2.27
N LEU A 99 -17.01 0.83 2.42
CA LEU A 99 -15.95 0.46 1.48
C LEU A 99 -16.07 1.16 0.12
N ASP A 100 -16.72 2.31 0.07
CA ASP A 100 -16.77 3.15 -1.13
C ASP A 100 -15.38 3.70 -1.44
N LEU A 101 -14.98 3.63 -2.71
CA LEU A 101 -13.71 4.18 -3.17
C LEU A 101 -13.72 5.71 -3.08
N ILE A 102 -12.82 6.26 -2.27
CA ILE A 102 -12.60 7.71 -2.16
C ILE A 102 -11.60 8.14 -3.23
N TRP A 103 -10.42 7.51 -3.25
CA TRP A 103 -9.39 7.76 -4.26
C TRP A 103 -8.49 6.54 -4.46
N LYS A 104 -7.82 6.51 -5.61
CA LYS A 104 -6.76 5.56 -5.97
C LYS A 104 -5.60 6.34 -6.57
N ASN A 105 -4.38 6.07 -6.11
CA ASN A 105 -3.16 6.59 -6.73
C ASN A 105 -2.18 5.47 -7.06
N ASN A 106 -1.56 5.56 -8.24
CA ASN A 106 -0.42 4.75 -8.64
C ASN A 106 0.86 5.44 -8.14
N LEU A 107 1.61 4.76 -7.26
CA LEU A 107 2.63 5.40 -6.41
C LEU A 107 3.99 4.69 -6.44
N ASP A 108 4.07 3.60 -7.19
CA ASP A 108 5.30 2.91 -7.51
C ASP A 108 5.26 2.43 -8.96
N LEU A 109 6.42 2.21 -9.57
CA LEU A 109 6.48 1.67 -10.93
C LEU A 109 6.18 0.16 -10.97
N ALA A 110 6.35 -0.55 -9.85
CA ALA A 110 6.23 -2.00 -9.77
C ALA A 110 5.30 -2.45 -8.63
N THR A 111 5.51 -2.08 -7.37
CA THR A 111 4.59 -2.49 -6.29
C THR A 111 4.70 -1.60 -5.06
N CYS A 112 3.59 -1.41 -4.35
CA CYS A 112 3.54 -0.74 -3.05
C CYS A 112 3.59 -1.80 -1.94
N PHE A 113 4.52 -1.68 -1.00
CA PHE A 113 4.73 -2.67 0.06
C PHE A 113 4.01 -2.33 1.36
N CYS A 114 4.17 -1.10 1.86
CA CYS A 114 3.72 -0.71 3.20
C CYS A 114 3.25 0.74 3.24
N ILE A 115 2.37 1.02 4.21
CA ILE A 115 1.86 2.36 4.54
C ILE A 115 2.33 2.71 5.95
N TYR A 116 2.84 3.93 6.12
CA TYR A 116 3.23 4.49 7.42
C TYR A 116 2.50 5.81 7.64
N GLU A 117 2.10 6.08 8.88
CA GLU A 117 1.79 7.47 9.28
C GLU A 117 3.10 8.24 9.41
N PHE A 118 3.16 9.42 8.80
CA PHE A 118 4.35 10.26 8.81
C PHE A 118 3.95 11.73 8.81
N ASP A 119 4.22 12.42 9.93
CA ASP A 119 4.07 13.87 10.06
C ASP A 119 2.68 14.39 9.57
N GLY A 120 1.62 13.73 10.02
CA GLY A 120 0.24 14.08 9.68
C GLY A 120 -0.20 13.68 8.27
N ASP A 121 0.59 12.86 7.57
CA ASP A 121 0.32 12.33 6.24
C ASP A 121 0.56 10.81 6.19
N LEU A 122 0.43 10.25 4.98
CA LEU A 122 0.85 8.90 4.63
C LEU A 122 2.23 8.92 4.00
N LEU A 123 3.05 7.94 4.34
CA LEU A 123 4.28 7.61 3.63
C LEU A 123 4.18 6.20 3.07
N ILE A 124 4.25 6.08 1.75
CA ILE A 124 4.09 4.84 1.02
C ILE A 124 5.45 4.33 0.60
N HIS A 125 5.83 3.19 1.16
CA HIS A 125 7.04 2.47 0.76
C HIS A 125 6.68 1.53 -0.38
N GLY A 126 7.13 1.87 -1.60
CA GLY A 126 7.08 1.02 -2.77
C GLY A 126 8.40 0.32 -3.05
N GLU A 127 8.41 -0.48 -4.12
CA GLU A 127 9.57 -1.24 -4.55
C GLU A 127 10.70 -0.35 -5.04
N THR A 128 10.41 0.71 -5.78
CA THR A 128 11.44 1.62 -6.33
C THR A 128 11.26 3.06 -5.88
N GLN A 129 10.12 3.36 -5.26
CA GLN A 129 9.72 4.70 -4.89
C GLN A 129 9.27 4.75 -3.43
N ILE A 130 9.48 5.91 -2.82
CA ILE A 130 8.79 6.30 -1.60
C ILE A 130 8.03 7.60 -1.85
N SER A 131 6.78 7.65 -1.43
CA SER A 131 5.91 8.81 -1.68
C SER A 131 5.24 9.28 -0.41
N ARG A 132 5.27 10.59 -0.15
CA ARG A 132 4.47 11.23 0.91
C ARG A 132 3.18 11.77 0.31
N ILE A 133 2.06 11.43 0.92
CA ILE A 133 0.72 11.69 0.38
C ILE A 133 -0.17 12.18 1.51
N ALA A 134 -0.89 13.28 1.28
CA ALA A 134 -1.93 13.69 2.21
C ALA A 134 -3.08 12.66 2.24
N PHE A 135 -3.85 12.64 3.33
CA PHE A 135 -4.99 11.72 3.49
C PHE A 135 -6.08 11.88 2.40
N ASN A 136 -6.16 13.04 1.75
CA ASN A 136 -7.05 13.29 0.63
C ASN A 136 -6.54 12.75 -0.71
N GLY A 137 -5.34 12.17 -0.75
CA GLY A 137 -4.72 11.61 -1.96
C GLY A 137 -3.76 12.57 -2.68
N ASP A 138 -3.53 13.79 -2.20
CA ASP A 138 -2.58 14.70 -2.84
C ASP A 138 -1.13 14.25 -2.59
N ILE A 139 -0.39 13.96 -3.65
CA ILE A 139 1.03 13.60 -3.58
C ILE A 139 1.83 14.87 -3.25
N LYS A 140 2.54 14.85 -2.11
CA LYS A 140 3.41 15.96 -1.68
C LYS A 140 4.78 15.85 -2.34
N TRP A 141 5.37 14.67 -2.32
CA TRP A 141 6.64 14.37 -2.99
C TRP A 141 6.81 12.87 -3.22
N THR A 142 7.68 12.54 -4.16
CA THR A 142 8.13 11.17 -4.45
C THR A 142 9.64 11.18 -4.60
N PHE A 143 10.31 10.20 -4.00
CA PHE A 143 11.72 9.91 -4.19
C PHE A 143 11.89 8.52 -4.80
N SER A 144 12.86 8.37 -5.69
CA SER A 144 13.18 7.10 -6.34
C SER A 144 14.60 6.67 -6.03
N GLY A 145 14.76 5.39 -5.69
CA GLY A 145 16.06 4.76 -5.48
C GLY A 145 16.76 4.44 -6.79
N ARG A 146 18.02 3.99 -6.69
CA ARG A 146 18.77 3.45 -7.84
C ARG A 146 18.39 2.01 -8.15
N ASP A 147 17.95 1.27 -7.13
CA ASP A 147 17.46 -0.10 -7.22
C ASP A 147 16.27 -0.26 -6.25
N ILE A 148 15.76 -1.48 -6.13
CA ILE A 148 14.59 -1.79 -5.32
C ILE A 148 14.88 -1.64 -3.82
N PHE A 149 13.95 -1.05 -3.06
CA PHE A 149 14.01 -0.86 -1.61
C PHE A 149 13.73 -2.15 -0.84
N LEU A 150 14.63 -3.12 -1.03
CA LEU A 150 14.73 -4.37 -0.30
C LEU A 150 16.18 -4.56 0.12
N THR A 151 16.40 -5.22 1.25
CA THR A 151 17.72 -5.49 1.80
C THR A 151 17.99 -6.99 1.84
N LEU A 152 19.24 -7.38 1.61
CA LEU A 152 19.70 -8.77 1.72
C LEU A 152 20.28 -9.10 3.11
N ASP A 153 20.59 -8.08 3.90
CA ASP A 153 21.09 -8.20 5.26
C ASP A 153 19.95 -8.06 6.28
N GLU A 154 20.28 -8.08 7.58
CA GLU A 154 19.29 -7.94 8.66
C GLU A 154 18.79 -6.51 8.85
N LYS A 155 19.30 -5.53 8.08
CA LYS A 155 18.83 -4.14 8.20
C LYS A 155 17.50 -4.00 7.49
N PRO A 156 16.52 -3.29 8.06
CA PRO A 156 15.28 -3.03 7.35
C PRO A 156 15.51 -2.07 6.17
N PRO A 157 14.72 -2.20 5.09
CA PRO A 157 14.81 -1.35 3.90
C PRO A 157 14.38 0.10 4.15
N ILE A 158 13.64 0.34 5.23
CA ILE A 158 13.21 1.67 5.66
C ILE A 158 13.30 1.79 7.18
N GLU A 159 13.86 2.92 7.64
CA GLU A 159 13.92 3.32 9.06
C GLU A 159 13.58 4.80 9.21
N PHE A 160 13.08 5.15 10.40
CA PHE A 160 12.80 6.53 10.79
C PHE A 160 13.69 6.90 11.98
N SER A 161 14.46 7.99 11.85
CA SER A 161 15.32 8.49 12.93
C SER A 161 15.41 10.01 12.88
N ASP A 162 15.11 10.71 13.98
CA ASP A 162 15.29 12.16 14.12
C ASP A 162 14.75 12.99 12.93
N ASN A 163 13.51 12.74 12.50
CA ASN A 163 12.85 13.35 11.34
C ASN A 163 13.51 13.06 9.98
N LYS A 164 14.35 12.02 9.91
CA LYS A 164 14.91 11.50 8.67
C LYS A 164 14.28 10.18 8.30
N ILE A 165 14.22 9.95 6.99
CA ILE A 165 13.83 8.69 6.39
C ILE A 165 15.11 8.06 5.85
N ILE A 166 15.48 6.90 6.36
CA ILE A 166 16.65 6.15 5.89
C ILE A 166 16.12 5.02 5.02
N LEU A 167 16.53 5.01 3.76
CA LEU A 167 16.17 3.97 2.79
C LEU A 167 17.40 3.17 2.41
N ARG A 168 17.21 1.88 2.17
CA ARG A 168 18.26 0.99 1.67
C ARG A 168 17.75 0.21 0.49
N ASP A 169 18.55 0.16 -0.56
CA ASP A 169 18.23 -0.62 -1.75
C ASP A 169 19.01 -1.94 -1.82
N PHE A 170 18.63 -2.76 -2.79
CA PHE A 170 19.13 -4.12 -2.99
C PHE A 170 20.63 -4.17 -3.29
N LEU A 171 21.20 -3.10 -3.83
CA LEU A 171 22.63 -2.98 -4.11
C LEU A 171 23.43 -2.46 -2.91
N GLY A 172 22.76 -2.17 -1.79
CA GLY A 172 23.38 -1.68 -0.56
C GLY A 172 23.59 -0.16 -0.54
N TYR A 173 22.96 0.60 -1.44
CA TYR A 173 22.96 2.05 -1.32
C TYR A 173 22.03 2.47 -0.18
N GLU A 174 22.49 3.41 0.63
CA GLU A 174 21.73 3.99 1.73
C GLU A 174 21.46 5.46 1.40
N TYR A 175 20.20 5.87 1.54
CA TYR A 175 19.71 7.22 1.26
C TYR A 175 19.13 7.82 2.52
N HIS A 176 19.53 9.04 2.85
CA HIS A 176 18.99 9.78 3.98
C HIS A 176 18.17 10.94 3.45
N LEU A 177 16.86 10.89 3.63
CA LEU A 177 15.94 11.95 3.22
C LEU A 177 15.51 12.79 4.42
N ASP A 178 15.27 14.08 4.20
CA ASP A 178 14.49 14.91 5.12
C ASP A 178 12.98 14.62 4.98
N ALA A 179 12.16 15.24 5.85
CA ALA A 179 10.70 15.08 5.82
C ALA A 179 10.02 15.64 4.55
N ASP A 180 10.73 16.46 3.77
CA ASP A 180 10.30 16.99 2.47
C ASP A 180 10.76 16.11 1.30
N GLY A 181 11.34 14.94 1.59
CA GLY A 181 11.80 13.99 0.58
C GLY A 181 13.10 14.39 -0.10
N ARG A 182 13.81 15.40 0.40
CA ARG A 182 15.09 15.84 -0.17
C ARG A 182 16.21 14.94 0.32
N LEU A 183 17.04 14.48 -0.60
CA LEU A 183 18.25 13.72 -0.29
C LEU A 183 19.25 14.61 0.46
N ILE A 184 19.52 14.29 1.73
CA ILE A 184 20.51 14.95 2.57
C ILE A 184 21.91 14.36 2.29
N ASN A 185 21.99 13.04 2.20
CA ASN A 185 23.20 12.31 1.83
C ASN A 185 22.85 10.91 1.29
N ASP A 186 23.82 10.31 0.60
CA ASP A 186 23.86 8.88 0.34
C ASP A 186 25.28 8.35 0.51
N ASN A 187 25.43 7.03 0.54
CA ASN A 187 26.73 6.36 0.61
C ASN A 187 27.37 6.14 -0.78
N TYR A 188 26.92 6.87 -1.81
CA TYR A 188 27.46 6.73 -3.17
C TYR A 188 28.84 7.39 -3.26
N THR A 189 29.90 6.59 -3.18
CA THR A 189 31.23 7.04 -3.60
C THR A 189 31.28 7.14 -5.12
N GLN A 190 31.43 8.36 -5.66
CA GLN A 190 31.88 8.52 -7.04
C GLN A 190 33.27 7.90 -7.16
N VAL A 191 33.35 6.77 -7.84
CA VAL A 191 34.63 6.24 -8.31
C VAL A 191 35.07 7.19 -9.43
N ASN A 192 35.96 8.13 -9.10
CA ASN A 192 36.67 8.96 -10.06
C ASN A 192 37.68 8.13 -10.86
#